data_AF-A0A5N7J1F3-F1
#
_entry.id   AF-A0A5N7J1F3-F1
#
_cell.length_a   1.000
_cell.length_b   1.000
_cell.length_c   1.000
_cell.angle_alpha   90.00
_cell.angle_beta   90.00
_cell.angle_gamma   90.00
#
_symmetry.space_group_name_H-M   'P 1'
#
loop_
_entity.id
_entity.type
_entity.pdbx_description
1 polymer ?
#
loop_
_entity_poly.entity_id
_entity_poly.type
_entity_poly.pdbx_seq_one_letter_code
_entity_poly.pdbx_strand_id
1 'polypeptide(L)'
;MEKNSAKESAREFIETSKKYFGNKVQGFSLYSVTDEPYKMFSLKFYAYKFYVVILNYDRGHFGCCISLGTDAIALESNKEWDDNLDLNDFWANIDEQLQLRIPDKYLEANGWK
;
A
#
# COMPACT_ATOMS: atom_id res chain seq x y z
N MET A 1 4.71 -9.31 15.00
CA MET A 1 5.74 -9.40 13.94
C MET A 1 7.14 -9.50 14.54
N GLU A 2 7.97 -10.44 14.09
CA GLU A 2 9.38 -10.58 14.49
C GLU A 2 10.21 -9.30 14.31
N LYS A 3 11.39 -9.22 14.95
CA LYS A 3 12.39 -8.12 14.85
C LYS A 3 13.04 -8.03 13.46
N ASN A 4 12.23 -7.99 12.40
CA ASN A 4 12.69 -7.76 11.03
C ASN A 4 13.04 -6.29 10.87
N SER A 5 14.03 -5.96 10.04
CA SER A 5 14.39 -4.58 9.70
C SER A 5 13.28 -3.85 8.95
N ALA A 6 13.34 -2.52 8.88
CA ALA A 6 12.44 -1.69 8.07
C ALA A 6 12.39 -2.16 6.61
N LYS A 7 13.55 -2.56 6.07
CA LYS A 7 13.67 -3.06 4.70
C LYS A 7 12.98 -4.42 4.50
N GLU A 8 13.08 -5.32 5.47
CA GLU A 8 12.41 -6.63 5.42
C GLU A 8 10.90 -6.47 5.56
N SER A 9 10.43 -5.64 6.49
CA SER A 9 9.01 -5.31 6.58
C SER A 9 8.50 -4.69 5.26
N ALA A 10 9.20 -3.71 4.69
CA ALA A 10 8.82 -3.14 3.40
C ALA A 10 8.75 -4.20 2.28
N ARG A 11 9.67 -5.16 2.28
CA ARG A 11 9.66 -6.27 1.33
C ARG A 11 8.42 -7.15 1.47
N GLU A 12 8.00 -7.44 2.70
CA GLU A 12 6.78 -8.21 2.98
C GLU A 12 5.52 -7.51 2.43
N PHE A 13 5.40 -6.18 2.63
CA PHE A 13 4.32 -5.38 2.01
C PHE A 13 4.36 -5.44 0.48
N ILE A 14 5.54 -5.36 -0.14
CA ILE A 14 5.68 -5.46 -1.61
C ILE A 14 5.30 -6.86 -2.11
N GLU A 15 5.74 -7.92 -1.45
CA GLU A 15 5.47 -9.30 -1.89
C GLU A 15 3.99 -9.67 -1.74
N THR A 16 3.38 -9.33 -0.60
CA THR A 16 1.95 -9.56 -0.36
C THR A 16 1.07 -8.73 -1.29
N SER A 17 1.40 -7.45 -1.54
CA SER A 17 0.65 -6.63 -2.49
C SER A 17 0.73 -7.19 -3.91
N LYS A 18 1.92 -7.60 -4.38
CA LYS A 18 2.06 -8.22 -5.71
C LYS A 18 1.29 -9.53 -5.82
N LYS A 19 1.27 -10.33 -4.75
CA LYS A 19 0.50 -11.58 -4.69
C LYS A 19 -1.01 -11.31 -4.76
N TYR A 20 -1.49 -10.30 -4.05
CA TYR A 20 -2.91 -9.93 -4.01
C TYR A 20 -3.38 -9.26 -5.33
N PHE A 21 -2.70 -8.18 -5.73
CA PHE A 21 -3.11 -7.33 -6.86
C PHE A 21 -2.65 -7.85 -8.22
N GLY A 22 -1.63 -8.72 -8.28
CA GLY A 22 -1.06 -9.20 -9.53
C GLY A 22 -0.62 -8.07 -10.44
N ASN A 23 -1.16 -8.02 -11.66
CA ASN A 23 -0.81 -7.02 -12.68
C ASN A 23 -1.44 -5.63 -12.43
N LYS A 24 -2.28 -5.48 -11.40
CA LYS A 24 -2.90 -4.19 -11.03
C LYS A 24 -1.89 -3.25 -10.34
N VAL A 25 -0.78 -3.75 -9.82
CA VAL A 25 0.26 -2.93 -9.16
C VAL A 25 1.62 -3.03 -9.85
N GLN A 26 2.37 -1.93 -9.88
CA GLN A 26 3.72 -1.90 -10.46
C GLN A 26 4.55 -0.71 -9.97
N GLY A 27 5.84 -0.70 -10.32
CA GLY A 27 6.72 0.47 -10.12
C GLY A 27 7.03 0.80 -8.66
N PHE A 28 7.10 -0.22 -7.79
CA PHE A 28 7.45 -0.05 -6.38
C PHE A 28 8.80 0.64 -6.20
N SER A 29 8.79 1.72 -5.41
CA SER A 29 9.96 2.47 -4.97
C SER A 29 9.94 2.55 -3.45
N LEU A 30 11.04 2.15 -2.81
CA LEU A 30 11.24 2.19 -1.36
C LEU A 30 12.12 3.39 -1.00
N TYR A 31 11.68 4.21 -0.04
CA TYR A 31 12.39 5.40 0.41
C TYR A 31 12.12 5.68 1.90
N SER A 32 12.87 6.64 2.47
CA SER A 32 12.78 7.00 3.89
C SER A 32 12.92 5.81 4.85
N VAL A 33 13.79 4.85 4.51
CA VAL A 33 13.99 3.61 5.28
C VAL A 33 14.97 3.86 6.40
N THR A 34 14.54 3.62 7.64
CA THR A 34 15.41 3.65 8.81
C THR A 34 14.89 2.70 9.89
N ASP A 35 15.79 2.12 10.67
CA ASP A 35 15.48 1.36 11.88
C ASP A 35 15.65 2.23 13.14
N GLU A 36 16.26 3.42 13.02
CA GLU A 36 16.54 4.35 14.13
C GLU A 36 15.86 5.72 13.91
N PRO A 37 15.29 6.35 14.96
CA PRO A 37 15.10 5.84 16.33
C PRO A 37 14.00 4.77 16.44
N TYR A 38 13.21 4.60 15.39
CA TYR A 38 12.20 3.57 15.25
C TYR A 38 12.16 3.11 13.80
N LYS A 39 11.57 1.94 13.57
CA LYS A 39 11.32 1.42 12.23
C LYS A 39 10.37 2.35 11.47
N MET A 40 10.86 2.86 10.33
CA MET A 40 10.10 3.67 9.40
C MET A 40 10.46 3.31 7.96
N PHE A 41 9.48 3.36 7.07
CA PHE A 41 9.70 3.31 5.63
C PHE A 41 8.51 3.87 4.87
N SER A 42 8.76 4.28 3.63
CA SER A 42 7.71 4.68 2.69
C SER A 42 7.85 3.88 1.39
N LEU A 43 6.71 3.44 0.86
CA LEU A 43 6.60 2.83 -0.46
C LEU A 43 5.80 3.76 -1.37
N LYS A 44 6.22 3.86 -2.63
CA LYS A 44 5.46 4.49 -3.71
C LYS A 44 5.29 3.49 -4.84
N PHE A 45 4.07 3.34 -5.34
CA PHE A 45 3.77 2.42 -6.43
C PHE A 45 2.56 2.90 -7.24
N TYR A 46 2.39 2.36 -8.43
CA TYR A 46 1.19 2.58 -9.23
C TYR A 46 0.17 1.48 -8.93
N ALA A 47 -1.09 1.88 -8.73
CA ALA A 47 -2.23 0.98 -8.61
C ALA A 47 -3.20 1.24 -9.76
N TYR A 48 -3.68 0.16 -10.39
CA TYR A 48 -4.59 0.16 -11.53
C TYR A 48 -4.13 0.99 -12.73
N LYS A 49 -2.83 1.30 -12.85
CA LYS A 49 -2.32 2.29 -13.83
C LYS A 49 -3.08 3.63 -13.79
N PHE A 50 -3.69 3.95 -12.65
CA PHE A 50 -4.59 5.08 -12.50
C PHE A 50 -4.14 5.98 -11.35
N TYR A 51 -3.80 5.39 -10.20
CA TYR A 51 -3.34 6.12 -9.02
C TYR A 51 -1.86 5.88 -8.73
N VAL A 52 -1.19 6.92 -8.23
CA VAL A 52 0.06 6.78 -7.49
C VAL A 52 -0.31 6.62 -6.02
N VAL A 53 0.03 5.48 -5.42
CA VAL A 53 -0.23 5.17 -4.02
C VAL A 53 1.06 5.30 -3.23
N ILE A 54 0.96 5.93 -2.07
CA ILE A 54 2.02 5.97 -1.06
C ILE A 54 1.56 5.17 0.14
N LEU A 55 2.38 4.21 0.57
CA LEU A 55 2.24 3.57 1.88
C LEU A 55 3.31 4.13 2.80
N ASN A 56 2.93 4.53 4.00
CA ASN A 56 3.87 4.91 5.04
C ASN A 56 3.75 3.92 6.21
N TYR A 57 4.89 3.54 6.76
CA TYR A 57 5.00 2.81 8.01
C TYR A 57 5.85 3.63 8.97
N ASP A 58 5.35 3.88 10.17
CA ASP A 58 6.04 4.60 11.24
C ASP A 58 5.66 4.00 12.60
N ARG A 59 6.65 3.46 13.33
CA ARG A 59 6.49 2.97 14.72
C ARG A 59 5.37 1.95 14.90
N GLY A 60 5.12 1.10 13.92
CA GLY A 60 4.04 0.10 13.97
C GLY A 60 2.72 0.56 13.35
N HIS A 61 2.54 1.87 13.16
CA HIS A 61 1.41 2.42 12.44
C HIS A 61 1.68 2.45 10.94
N PHE A 62 0.70 2.12 10.12
CA PHE A 62 0.83 2.23 8.68
C PHE A 62 -0.50 2.54 8.01
N GLY A 63 -0.41 3.10 6.81
CA GLY A 63 -1.58 3.45 6.01
C GLY A 63 -1.19 3.84 4.60
N CYS A 64 -2.20 3.89 3.72
CA CYS A 64 -2.04 4.27 2.33
C CYS A 64 -2.72 5.60 2.03
N CYS A 65 -2.21 6.32 1.04
CA CYS A 65 -2.89 7.46 0.45
C CYS A 65 -2.67 7.49 -1.06
N ILE A 66 -3.61 8.11 -1.78
CA ILE A 66 -3.44 8.50 -3.18
C ILE A 66 -2.68 9.81 -3.20
N SER A 67 -1.53 9.82 -3.87
CA SER A 67 -0.70 11.00 -4.08
C SER A 67 -1.27 11.87 -5.18
N LEU A 68 -1.47 13.16 -4.89
CA LEU A 68 -1.88 14.21 -5.83
C LEU A 68 -0.75 15.24 -6.05
N GLY A 69 0.50 14.85 -5.82
CA GLY A 69 1.65 15.73 -5.91
C GLY A 69 2.03 16.27 -4.53
N THR A 70 1.66 17.51 -4.24
CA THR A 70 1.89 18.14 -2.93
C THR A 70 0.85 17.73 -1.88
N ASP A 71 -0.30 17.22 -2.33
CA ASP A 71 -1.41 16.79 -1.49
C ASP A 71 -1.63 15.28 -1.60
N ALA A 72 -2.43 14.75 -0.67
CA ALA A 72 -2.81 13.35 -0.69
C ALA A 72 -4.23 13.14 -0.16
N ILE A 73 -4.89 12.11 -0.67
CA ILE A 73 -6.18 11.62 -0.17
C ILE A 73 -5.91 10.32 0.57
N ALA A 74 -6.19 10.28 1.87
CA ALA A 74 -6.05 9.05 2.66
C ALA A 74 -6.97 7.95 2.12
N LEU A 75 -6.46 6.72 2.07
CA LEU A 75 -7.26 5.52 1.87
C LEU A 75 -7.57 4.97 3.25
N GLU A 76 -8.81 5.20 3.70
CA GLU A 76 -9.26 4.76 5.02
C GLU A 76 -9.09 3.24 5.15
N SER A 77 -8.43 2.82 6.23
CA SER A 77 -8.31 1.42 6.58
C SER A 77 -8.73 1.19 8.01
N ASN A 78 -9.44 0.08 8.24
CA ASN A 78 -9.83 -0.34 9.58
C ASN A 78 -8.71 -1.07 10.34
N LYS A 79 -7.50 -1.18 9.77
CA LYS A 79 -6.37 -1.95 10.32
C LYS A 79 -5.10 -1.12 10.60
N GLU A 80 -5.27 0.17 10.92
CA GLU A 80 -4.17 1.12 11.22
C GLU A 80 -3.31 0.72 12.42
N TRP A 81 -3.79 -0.19 13.27
CA TRP A 81 -3.10 -0.76 14.45
C TRP A 81 -3.42 -2.25 14.55
N ASP A 82 -2.58 -3.13 14.00
CA ASP A 82 -2.78 -4.57 14.15
C ASP A 82 -1.46 -5.31 14.41
N ASP A 83 -1.28 -5.76 15.67
CA ASP A 83 -0.15 -6.61 16.07
C ASP A 83 -0.19 -8.00 15.40
N ASN A 84 -1.36 -8.39 14.86
CA ASN A 84 -1.63 -9.62 14.12
C ASN A 84 -1.95 -9.34 12.64
N LEU A 85 -1.44 -8.24 12.09
CA LEU A 85 -1.71 -7.76 10.73
C LEU A 85 -1.78 -8.88 9.69
N ASP A 86 -2.99 -9.19 9.23
CA ASP A 86 -3.18 -9.91 7.97
C ASP A 86 -3.08 -8.91 6.81
N LEU A 87 -1.92 -8.93 6.14
CA LEU A 87 -1.65 -8.07 4.99
C LEU A 87 -2.64 -8.32 3.84
N ASN A 88 -3.23 -9.51 3.70
CA ASN A 88 -4.22 -9.76 2.66
C ASN A 88 -5.52 -8.98 2.91
N ASP A 89 -6.00 -8.97 4.15
CA ASP A 89 -7.18 -8.18 4.54
C ASP A 89 -6.93 -6.69 4.35
N PHE A 90 -5.74 -6.23 4.75
CA PHE A 90 -5.32 -4.84 4.52
C PHE A 90 -5.35 -4.50 3.03
N TRP A 91 -4.74 -5.32 2.17
CA TRP A 91 -4.75 -5.09 0.73
C TRP A 91 -6.14 -5.16 0.12
N ALA A 92 -7.03 -6.02 0.63
CA ALA A 92 -8.42 -6.09 0.17
C ALA A 92 -9.20 -4.82 0.49
N ASN A 93 -9.01 -4.24 1.68
CA ASN A 93 -9.62 -2.98 2.04
C ASN A 93 -9.07 -1.80 1.19
N ILE A 94 -7.75 -1.77 0.96
CA ILE A 94 -7.15 -0.79 0.04
C ILE A 94 -7.68 -0.96 -1.39
N ASP A 95 -7.87 -2.19 -1.85
CA ASP A 95 -8.40 -2.49 -3.17
C ASP A 95 -9.83 -1.94 -3.34
N GLU A 96 -10.71 -2.20 -2.37
CA GLU A 96 -12.08 -1.68 -2.36
C GLU A 96 -12.09 -0.15 -2.43
N GLN A 97 -11.27 0.52 -1.60
CA GLN A 97 -11.18 1.98 -1.60
C GLN A 97 -10.68 2.54 -2.95
N LEU A 98 -9.72 1.88 -3.59
CA LEU A 98 -9.25 2.28 -4.91
C LEU A 98 -10.34 2.10 -5.97
N GLN A 99 -10.99 0.93 -6.01
CA GLN A 99 -12.02 0.63 -7.00
C GLN A 99 -13.23 1.56 -6.90
N LEU A 100 -13.67 1.93 -5.69
CA LEU A 100 -14.74 2.92 -5.48
C LEU A 100 -14.48 4.28 -6.14
N ARG A 101 -13.21 4.59 -6.40
CA ARG A 101 -12.75 5.87 -6.96
C ARG A 101 -12.33 5.75 -8.43
N ILE A 102 -12.28 4.55 -9.01
CA ILE A 102 -11.92 4.34 -10.42
C ILE A 102 -13.20 4.09 -11.22
N PRO A 103 -13.41 4.74 -12.38
CA PRO A 103 -14.58 4.47 -13.20
C PRO A 103 -14.67 2.99 -13.60
N ASP A 104 -15.84 2.37 -13.41
CA ASP A 104 -16.10 0.97 -13.78
C ASP A 104 -15.69 0.62 -15.20
N LYS A 105 -16.06 1.47 -16.17
CA LYS A 105 -15.69 1.31 -17.59
C LYS A 105 -14.17 1.20 -17.82
N TYR A 106 -13.36 1.83 -16.96
CA TYR A 106 -11.91 1.74 -17.05
C TYR A 106 -11.41 0.40 -16.50
N LEU A 107 -11.97 -0.07 -15.39
CA LEU A 107 -11.65 -1.38 -14.81
C LEU A 107 -12.02 -2.51 -15.78
N GLU A 108 -13.22 -2.47 -16.36
CA GLU A 108 -13.71 -3.45 -17.34
C GLU A 108 -12.83 -3.50 -18.59
N ALA A 109 -12.46 -2.35 -19.16
CA ALA A 109 -11.60 -2.26 -20.34
C ALA A 109 -10.19 -2.86 -20.11
N ASN A 110 -9.75 -2.95 -18.86
CA ASN A 110 -8.47 -3.54 -18.48
C ASN A 110 -8.59 -4.97 -17.90
N GLY A 111 -9.81 -5.54 -17.84
CA GLY A 111 -10.06 -6.88 -17.29
C GLY A 111 -9.82 -6.99 -15.79
N TRP A 112 -10.09 -5.91 -15.06
CA TRP A 112 -9.84 -5.81 -13.61
C TRP A 112 -11.09 -5.84 -12.74
N LYS A 113 -12.26 -5.92 -13.38
CA LYS A 113 -13.58 -6.09 -12.78
C LYS A 113 -14.20 -7.39 -13.28
#